data_AF-A0A265Q6W8-F1
#
_entry.id   AF-A0A265Q6W8-F1
#
_cell.length_a   1.000
_cell.length_b   1.000
_cell.length_c   1.000
_cell.angle_alpha   90.00
_cell.angle_beta   90.00
_cell.angle_gamma   90.00
#
_symmetry.space_group_name_H-M   'P 1'
#
loop_
_entity.id
_entity.type
_entity.pdbx_description
1 polymer ?
#
loop_
_entity_poly.entity_id
_entity_poly.type
_entity_poly.pdbx_seq_one_letter_code
_entity_poly.pdbx_strand_id
1 'polypeptide(L)'
;MYNEKVEFKKDIPFDVKVQSINRYSIHWHENVTEIILPIKGSVEITSSFERNIVQEGDFWFINNKYIHSISSSNNAIVAIFHINLGYFKNQFEYIKYMTFRSNIYSENQREKSDYSLDCDIRIEYKKRFRNLLISILSDATNENMLSKKLTEKYEHQLIYSMVYEFNWLQFQRKSNKFVSQIQLDRYHRIIKFIDEHYAEKITLDDIVAKEFITKNYFSHFWKNLSSYSFQECISCQRVLKSEYLLLNNINITSISEQCGFSDVKYYYRHFKKWYGCMPIEHRNKSFSYIEMGSDYENLEFNDLEKVLNDYINKYFIALYDHNLDSDISFFVENYMKIKYLCTKDKNLVPSSSNHILINLFDHCNFHLEETNFIFNWNSIDLLVNLSLDFGASLYFRLSCDNIEETLLCDVVNKFIDNCIFRYSMKTVNKWHFFINFKDISLYKEAHNIRRILDKKIKNAKISYSFEF
;
A
#
# COMPACT_ATOMS: atom_id res chain seq x y z
N MET A 1 -17.04 -2.39 24.44
CA MET A 1 -16.11 -1.81 23.43
C MET A 1 -16.18 -0.31 23.55
N TYR A 2 -15.06 0.37 23.46
CA TYR A 2 -14.99 1.84 23.47
C TYR A 2 -14.26 2.36 22.23
N ASN A 3 -14.55 3.60 21.85
CA ASN A 3 -13.76 4.34 20.87
C ASN A 3 -12.57 4.94 21.61
N GLU A 4 -11.37 4.42 21.36
CA GLU A 4 -10.17 4.96 21.98
C GLU A 4 -9.68 6.16 21.18
N LYS A 5 -9.70 7.33 21.81
CA LYS A 5 -9.23 8.56 21.20
C LYS A 5 -7.71 8.61 21.30
N VAL A 6 -7.06 8.67 20.14
CA VAL A 6 -5.64 9.01 20.04
C VAL A 6 -5.52 10.52 19.88
N GLU A 7 -4.80 11.16 20.79
CA GLU A 7 -4.52 12.60 20.72
C GLU A 7 -3.19 12.85 20.04
N PHE A 8 -3.25 13.55 18.90
CA PHE A 8 -2.05 13.96 18.16
C PHE A 8 -1.66 15.38 18.55
N LYS A 9 -0.36 15.60 18.75
CA LYS A 9 0.18 16.97 18.90
C LYS A 9 -0.02 17.75 17.60
N LYS A 10 -0.15 19.07 17.71
CA LYS A 10 -0.37 19.95 16.54
C LYS A 10 0.76 19.76 15.52
N ASP A 11 0.39 19.55 14.25
CA ASP A 11 1.28 19.34 13.11
C ASP A 11 2.21 18.11 13.22
N ILE A 12 1.92 17.17 14.13
CA ILE A 12 2.65 15.91 14.30
C ILE A 12 1.67 14.75 14.03
N PRO A 13 1.79 14.06 12.89
CA PRO A 13 0.81 13.04 12.49
C PRO A 13 1.03 11.65 13.09
N PHE A 14 2.05 11.48 13.94
CA PHE A 14 2.39 10.21 14.56
C PHE A 14 2.36 10.32 16.08
N ASP A 15 1.92 9.24 16.73
CA ASP A 15 2.06 9.01 18.16
C ASP A 15 2.66 7.62 18.35
N VAL A 16 3.67 7.49 19.20
CA VAL A 16 4.38 6.23 19.44
C VAL A 16 4.40 5.97 20.93
N LYS A 17 3.95 4.78 21.31
CA LYS A 17 3.94 4.30 22.70
C LYS A 17 4.62 2.95 22.77
N VAL A 18 5.28 2.65 23.88
CA VAL A 18 5.78 1.30 24.15
C VAL A 18 5.07 0.78 25.40
N GLN A 19 4.57 -0.44 25.31
CA GLN A 19 3.78 -1.05 26.37
C GLN A 19 4.21 -2.49 26.63
N SER A 20 4.18 -2.90 27.90
CA SER A 20 4.16 -4.32 28.29
C SER A 20 2.70 -4.77 28.26
N ILE A 21 2.35 -5.69 27.36
CA ILE A 21 0.97 -6.11 27.11
C ILE A 21 0.79 -7.58 27.48
N ASN A 22 -0.09 -7.84 28.45
CA ASN A 22 -0.72 -9.14 28.65
C ASN A 22 -2.05 -9.20 27.90
N ARG A 23 -2.88 -8.17 28.07
CA ARG A 23 -4.20 -8.05 27.46
C ARG A 23 -4.56 -6.59 27.20
N TYR A 24 -4.97 -6.27 25.99
CA TYR A 24 -5.55 -5.00 25.60
C TYR A 24 -6.99 -5.25 25.16
N SER A 25 -7.94 -4.69 25.91
CA SER A 25 -9.38 -4.92 25.73
C SER A 25 -9.88 -4.46 24.35
N ILE A 26 -11.09 -4.88 23.97
CA ILE A 26 -11.67 -4.62 22.65
C ILE A 26 -11.99 -3.13 22.46
N HIS A 27 -11.36 -2.50 21.46
CA HIS A 27 -11.51 -1.10 21.12
C HIS A 27 -11.35 -0.86 19.61
N TRP A 28 -11.44 0.39 19.19
CA TRP A 28 -11.25 0.83 17.80
C TRP A 28 -10.91 2.32 17.77
N HIS A 29 -10.41 2.79 16.63
CA HIS A 29 -10.06 4.20 16.40
C HIS A 29 -10.72 4.76 15.14
N GLU A 30 -11.05 6.06 15.19
CA GLU A 30 -11.55 6.84 14.06
C GLU A 30 -10.41 7.68 13.47
N ASN A 31 -10.24 7.64 12.14
CA ASN A 31 -9.21 8.36 11.38
C ASN A 31 -7.76 8.02 11.78
N VAL A 32 -7.55 6.83 12.33
CA VAL A 32 -6.24 6.34 12.74
C VAL A 32 -5.98 4.98 12.12
N THR A 33 -4.77 4.79 11.60
CA THR A 33 -4.20 3.45 11.40
C THR A 33 -3.17 3.22 12.50
N GLU A 34 -3.26 2.07 13.15
CA GLU A 34 -2.34 1.66 14.19
C GLU A 34 -1.42 0.55 13.65
N ILE A 35 -0.15 0.58 14.05
CA ILE A 35 0.85 -0.43 13.67
C ILE A 35 1.40 -1.03 14.95
N ILE A 36 1.29 -2.35 15.05
CA ILE A 36 1.76 -3.14 16.18
C ILE A 36 3.10 -3.77 15.83
N LEU A 37 4.14 -3.41 16.58
CA LEU A 37 5.51 -3.91 16.43
C LEU A 37 5.97 -4.55 17.75
N PRO A 38 5.89 -5.88 17.88
CA PRO A 38 6.47 -6.58 19.02
C PRO A 38 7.99 -6.40 19.05
N ILE A 39 8.49 -5.73 20.09
CA ILE A 39 9.92 -5.55 20.35
C ILE A 39 10.47 -6.76 21.10
N LYS A 40 9.67 -7.31 22.03
CA LYS A 40 10.01 -8.51 22.78
C LYS A 40 8.80 -9.41 22.95
N GLY A 41 8.95 -10.70 22.65
CA GLY A 41 7.88 -11.69 22.73
C GLY A 41 6.95 -11.65 21.52
N SER A 42 5.70 -12.06 21.72
CA SER A 42 4.69 -12.12 20.66
C SER A 42 3.31 -11.75 21.18
N VAL A 43 2.47 -11.30 20.25
CA VAL A 43 1.08 -10.95 20.52
C VAL A 43 0.14 -11.62 19.54
N GLU A 44 -0.99 -12.07 20.03
CA GLU A 44 -2.16 -12.42 19.24
C GLU A 44 -3.03 -11.17 19.09
N ILE A 45 -3.21 -10.73 17.85
CA ILE A 45 -4.09 -9.61 17.48
C ILE A 45 -5.34 -10.21 16.85
N THR A 46 -6.49 -9.91 17.43
CA THR A 46 -7.78 -10.15 16.77
C THR A 46 -8.30 -8.80 16.28
N SER A 47 -8.49 -8.63 14.97
CA SER A 47 -8.97 -7.41 14.33
C SER A 47 -10.12 -7.74 13.38
N SER A 48 -11.34 -7.38 13.79
CA SER A 48 -12.61 -7.81 13.18
C SER A 48 -12.64 -9.34 13.04
N PHE A 49 -12.71 -9.86 11.81
CA PHE A 49 -12.71 -11.30 11.56
C PHE A 49 -11.31 -11.92 11.44
N GLU A 50 -10.25 -11.12 11.57
CA GLU A 50 -8.87 -11.57 11.36
C GLU A 50 -8.20 -11.83 12.70
N ARG A 51 -7.38 -12.89 12.73
CA ARG A 51 -6.61 -13.26 13.91
C ARG A 51 -5.20 -13.58 13.47
N ASN A 52 -4.21 -12.87 14.00
CA ASN A 52 -2.82 -13.04 13.62
C ASN A 52 -1.93 -13.10 14.86
N ILE A 53 -0.91 -13.95 14.81
CA ILE A 53 0.16 -13.97 15.80
C ILE A 53 1.33 -13.20 15.21
N VAL A 54 1.73 -12.13 15.86
CA VAL A 54 2.85 -11.26 15.44
C VAL A 54 3.99 -11.49 16.41
N GLN A 55 5.18 -11.76 15.87
CA GLN A 55 6.39 -12.06 16.63
C GLN A 55 7.42 -10.94 16.46
N GLU A 56 8.46 -10.96 17.28
CA GLU A 56 9.62 -10.07 17.14
C GLU A 56 10.15 -10.02 15.70
N GLY A 57 10.30 -8.81 15.17
CA GLY A 57 10.82 -8.57 13.82
C GLY A 57 9.76 -8.55 12.72
N ASP A 58 8.50 -8.80 13.03
CA ASP A 58 7.36 -8.56 12.13
C ASP A 58 6.45 -7.47 12.71
N PHE A 59 5.49 -6.99 11.93
CA PHE A 59 4.53 -5.97 12.34
C PHE A 59 3.16 -6.23 11.74
N TRP A 60 2.13 -5.60 12.31
CA TRP A 60 0.77 -5.73 11.82
C TRP A 60 0.03 -4.39 11.79
N PHE A 61 -0.81 -4.20 10.77
CA PHE A 61 -1.68 -3.04 10.64
C PHE A 61 -3.05 -3.30 11.24
N ILE A 62 -3.50 -2.38 12.08
CA ILE A 62 -4.88 -2.25 12.51
C ILE A 62 -5.47 -1.07 11.74
N ASN A 63 -6.44 -1.38 10.89
CA ASN A 63 -7.00 -0.41 9.95
C ASN A 63 -8.00 0.53 10.62
N ASN A 64 -8.22 1.68 10.00
CA ASN A 64 -9.22 2.65 10.44
C ASN A 64 -10.58 1.98 10.66
N LYS A 65 -11.20 2.20 11.82
CA LYS A 65 -12.49 1.60 12.20
C LYS A 65 -12.48 0.06 12.25
N TYR A 66 -11.34 -0.57 12.48
CA TYR A 66 -11.32 -2.01 12.74
C TYR A 66 -11.38 -2.21 14.26
N ILE A 67 -12.36 -2.98 14.69
CA ILE A 67 -12.53 -3.36 16.10
C ILE A 67 -11.50 -4.43 16.39
N HIS A 68 -10.68 -4.24 17.42
CA HIS A 68 -9.57 -5.14 17.67
C HIS A 68 -9.23 -5.28 19.15
N SER A 69 -8.44 -6.30 19.45
CA SER A 69 -7.87 -6.59 20.77
C SER A 69 -6.50 -7.23 20.61
N ILE A 70 -5.65 -7.05 21.62
CA ILE A 70 -4.28 -7.57 21.63
C ILE A 70 -4.12 -8.43 22.88
N SER A 71 -3.49 -9.59 22.78
CA SER A 71 -3.13 -10.38 23.96
C SER A 71 -1.78 -11.05 23.78
N SER A 72 -1.08 -11.27 24.89
CA SER A 72 0.15 -12.05 24.93
C SER A 72 0.01 -13.15 25.98
N SER A 73 0.75 -14.24 25.83
CA SER A 73 0.85 -15.26 26.88
C SER A 73 1.91 -14.91 27.94
N ASN A 74 2.90 -14.08 27.60
CA ASN A 74 4.12 -13.87 28.40
C ASN A 74 4.51 -12.39 28.50
N ASN A 75 3.56 -11.46 28.64
CA ASN A 75 3.80 -10.01 28.75
C ASN A 75 4.78 -9.48 27.69
N ALA A 76 4.31 -9.38 26.45
CA ALA A 76 5.13 -8.89 25.35
C ALA A 76 5.39 -7.39 25.48
N ILE A 77 6.60 -6.94 25.10
CA ILE A 77 6.90 -5.52 24.96
C ILE A 77 6.64 -5.13 23.51
N VAL A 78 5.76 -4.15 23.31
CA VAL A 78 5.20 -3.79 22.01
C VAL A 78 5.31 -2.29 21.80
N ALA A 79 5.89 -1.87 20.67
CA ALA A 79 5.74 -0.52 20.17
C ALA A 79 4.45 -0.42 19.35
N ILE A 80 3.63 0.57 19.71
CA ILE A 80 2.37 0.90 19.06
C ILE A 80 2.55 2.26 18.39
N PHE A 81 2.37 2.29 17.07
CA PHE A 81 2.41 3.52 16.29
C PHE A 81 1.00 3.88 15.85
N HIS A 82 0.51 5.05 16.24
CA HIS A 82 -0.72 5.61 15.73
C HIS A 82 -0.42 6.64 14.65
N ILE A 83 -1.18 6.58 13.55
CA ILE A 83 -1.00 7.45 12.40
C ILE A 83 -2.30 8.21 12.14
N ASN A 84 -2.23 9.54 12.16
CA ASN A 84 -3.35 10.41 11.83
C ASN A 84 -3.60 10.44 10.31
N LEU A 85 -4.56 9.66 9.85
CA LEU A 85 -4.92 9.59 8.44
C LEU A 85 -5.49 10.90 7.90
N GLY A 86 -6.12 11.71 8.76
CA GLY A 86 -6.67 13.01 8.40
C GLY A 86 -5.59 14.01 7.95
N TYR A 87 -4.39 13.91 8.53
CA TYR A 87 -3.24 14.76 8.16
C TYR A 87 -2.81 14.53 6.71
N PHE A 88 -2.87 13.28 6.23
CA PHE A 88 -2.42 12.90 4.89
C PHE A 88 -3.50 13.01 3.81
N LYS A 89 -4.72 13.44 4.15
CA LYS A 89 -5.86 13.52 3.20
C LYS A 89 -5.57 14.34 1.94
N ASN A 90 -4.79 15.42 2.05
CA ASN A 90 -4.46 16.24 0.88
C ASN A 90 -3.46 15.56 -0.06
N GLN A 91 -2.60 14.68 0.47
CA GLN A 91 -1.64 13.91 -0.31
C GLN A 91 -2.28 12.64 -0.88
N PHE A 92 -3.16 12.01 -0.09
CA PHE A 92 -3.84 10.76 -0.41
C PHE A 92 -5.32 10.88 -0.06
N GLU A 93 -6.13 11.33 -1.02
CA GLU A 93 -7.55 11.68 -0.83
C GLU A 93 -8.36 10.57 -0.13
N TYR A 94 -8.07 9.32 -0.49
CA TYR A 94 -8.82 8.15 -0.03
C TYR A 94 -8.14 7.34 1.07
N ILE A 95 -7.05 7.83 1.68
CA ILE A 95 -6.22 7.04 2.61
C ILE A 95 -7.02 6.41 3.75
N LYS A 96 -8.07 7.09 4.25
CA LYS A 96 -8.94 6.59 5.32
C LYS A 96 -9.85 5.42 4.93
N TYR A 97 -9.99 5.15 3.63
CA TYR A 97 -10.74 4.03 3.06
C TYR A 97 -9.80 2.96 2.48
N MET A 98 -8.49 3.14 2.61
CA MET A 98 -7.51 2.11 2.24
C MET A 98 -7.40 1.09 3.37
N THR A 99 -7.15 -0.16 3.01
CA THR A 99 -6.82 -1.23 3.94
C THR A 99 -5.36 -1.58 3.73
N PHE A 100 -4.58 -1.60 4.80
CA PHE A 100 -3.16 -1.95 4.81
C PHE A 100 -2.96 -3.30 5.48
N ARG A 101 -2.00 -4.08 5.00
CA ARG A 101 -1.62 -5.39 5.55
C ARG A 101 -0.15 -5.68 5.32
N SER A 102 0.46 -6.38 6.25
CA SER A 102 1.84 -6.88 6.12
C SER A 102 1.89 -8.27 5.49
N ASN A 103 0.91 -9.14 5.74
CA ASN A 103 0.94 -10.55 5.31
C ASN A 103 -0.29 -10.94 4.48
N ILE A 104 -0.18 -12.00 3.67
CA ILE A 104 -1.31 -12.58 2.93
C ILE A 104 -2.35 -13.16 3.90
N TYR A 105 -3.62 -12.92 3.61
CA TYR A 105 -4.75 -13.56 4.30
C TYR A 105 -4.95 -14.99 3.82
N SER A 106 -4.91 -15.97 4.73
CA SER A 106 -5.42 -17.32 4.46
C SER A 106 -6.78 -17.50 5.15
N GLU A 107 -7.83 -17.74 4.36
CA GLU A 107 -9.20 -17.96 4.82
C GLU A 107 -9.33 -19.23 5.69
N ASN A 108 -8.32 -20.11 5.63
CA ASN A 108 -8.19 -21.33 6.42
C ASN A 108 -6.82 -21.40 7.11
N GLN A 109 -6.72 -21.00 8.38
CA GLN A 109 -5.53 -21.24 9.23
C GLN A 109 -5.23 -22.74 9.48
N ARG A 110 -5.99 -23.66 8.88
CA ARG A 110 -5.80 -25.12 8.96
C ARG A 110 -4.95 -25.70 7.85
N GLU A 111 -4.74 -24.98 6.75
CA GLU A 111 -3.67 -25.32 5.81
C GLU A 111 -2.41 -24.57 6.23
N LYS A 112 -1.81 -25.03 7.32
CA LYS A 112 -0.40 -24.80 7.61
C LYS A 112 0.42 -25.51 6.53
N SER A 113 0.54 -24.90 5.38
CA SER A 113 1.63 -25.18 4.46
C SER A 113 2.16 -23.85 3.99
N ASP A 114 3.38 -23.59 4.46
CA ASP A 114 4.31 -22.58 3.99
C ASP A 114 4.08 -21.12 4.37
N TYR A 115 4.96 -20.67 5.27
CA TYR A 115 5.47 -19.30 5.33
C TYR A 115 6.16 -18.83 4.01
N SER A 116 5.98 -19.54 2.88
CA SER A 116 6.68 -19.33 1.59
C SER A 116 5.88 -18.54 0.54
N LEU A 117 4.68 -18.05 0.86
CA LEU A 117 3.82 -17.34 -0.09
C LEU A 117 4.16 -15.84 -0.27
N ASP A 118 4.99 -15.26 0.61
CA ASP A 118 5.53 -13.92 0.36
C ASP A 118 6.76 -14.05 -0.56
N CYS A 119 6.69 -13.44 -1.73
CA CYS A 119 7.84 -13.38 -2.63
C CYS A 119 8.95 -12.49 -2.05
N ASP A 120 10.19 -12.70 -2.50
CA ASP A 120 11.39 -11.98 -2.02
C ASP A 120 11.20 -10.47 -1.96
N ILE A 121 10.50 -9.90 -2.94
CA ILE A 121 10.17 -8.46 -3.00
C ILE A 121 9.40 -7.99 -1.75
N ARG A 122 8.43 -8.76 -1.26
CA ARG A 122 7.64 -8.39 -0.07
C ARG A 122 8.44 -8.54 1.21
N ILE A 123 9.34 -9.52 1.25
CA ILE A 123 10.28 -9.68 2.36
C ILE A 123 11.15 -8.41 2.47
N GLU A 124 11.64 -7.89 1.34
CA GLU A 124 12.40 -6.63 1.32
C GLU A 124 11.56 -5.40 1.70
N TYR A 125 10.30 -5.31 1.23
CA TYR A 125 9.40 -4.24 1.68
C TYR A 125 9.19 -4.25 3.19
N LYS A 126 8.98 -5.43 3.79
CA LYS A 126 8.85 -5.58 5.25
C LYS A 126 10.10 -5.16 6.00
N LYS A 127 11.28 -5.59 5.53
CA LYS A 127 12.57 -5.19 6.14
C LYS A 127 12.73 -3.67 6.13
N ARG A 128 12.50 -3.04 4.97
CA ARG A 128 12.62 -1.58 4.84
C ARG A 128 11.59 -0.86 5.70
N PHE A 129 10.34 -1.30 5.70
CA PHE A 129 9.28 -0.71 6.52
C PHE A 129 9.57 -0.83 8.02
N ARG A 130 10.06 -2.00 8.46
CA ARG A 130 10.51 -2.20 9.84
C ARG A 130 11.66 -1.27 10.19
N ASN A 131 12.63 -1.06 9.31
CA ASN A 131 13.71 -0.10 9.55
C ASN A 131 13.16 1.32 9.71
N LEU A 132 12.15 1.73 8.94
CA LEU A 132 11.49 3.03 9.12
C LEU A 132 10.79 3.15 10.48
N LEU A 133 10.07 2.10 10.90
CA LEU A 133 9.45 2.06 12.23
C LEU A 133 10.50 2.17 13.33
N ILE A 134 11.60 1.44 13.22
CA ILE A 134 12.72 1.51 14.16
C ILE A 134 13.32 2.92 14.19
N SER A 135 13.53 3.55 13.03
CA SER A 135 14.05 4.92 12.96
C SER A 135 13.12 5.93 13.64
N ILE A 136 11.81 5.83 13.40
CA ILE A 136 10.81 6.70 14.05
C ILE A 136 10.78 6.45 15.57
N LEU A 137 10.87 5.18 16.00
CA LEU A 137 10.91 4.82 17.42
C LEU A 137 12.14 5.39 18.11
N SER A 138 13.33 5.23 17.51
CA SER A 138 14.59 5.77 18.03
C SER A 138 14.61 7.30 18.04
N ASP A 139 13.94 7.96 17.12
CA ASP A 139 13.79 9.42 17.15
C ASP A 139 12.82 9.85 18.26
N ALA A 140 11.73 9.11 18.48
CA ALA A 140 10.78 9.39 19.55
C ALA A 140 11.43 9.30 20.95
N THR A 141 12.52 8.54 21.09
CA THR A 141 13.32 8.48 22.33
C THR A 141 14.35 9.62 22.45
N ASN A 142 14.60 10.39 21.40
CA ASN A 142 15.68 11.38 21.33
C ASN A 142 15.15 12.81 21.13
N GLU A 143 15.19 13.66 22.16
CA GLU A 143 14.64 15.03 22.17
C GLU A 143 15.40 16.08 21.32
N ASN A 144 16.24 15.67 20.36
CA ASN A 144 17.09 16.60 19.59
C ASN A 144 16.31 17.32 18.45
N MET A 145 16.67 18.56 18.12
CA MET A 145 16.05 19.31 17.01
C MET A 145 16.42 18.77 15.61
N LEU A 146 17.61 18.14 15.50
CA LEU A 146 18.09 17.51 14.27
C LEU A 146 17.38 16.18 13.97
N SER A 147 16.98 15.42 15.01
CA SER A 147 16.16 14.21 14.84
C SER A 147 14.79 14.58 14.27
N LYS A 148 14.14 15.64 14.77
CA LYS A 148 12.80 16.06 14.30
C LYS A 148 12.66 16.25 12.79
N LYS A 149 13.66 16.82 12.09
CA LYS A 149 13.63 16.98 10.61
C LYS A 149 13.85 15.66 9.87
N LEU A 150 14.61 14.73 10.44
CA LEU A 150 14.81 13.39 9.88
C LEU A 150 13.56 12.53 10.10
N THR A 151 12.88 12.69 11.25
CA THR A 151 11.61 12.05 11.56
C THR A 151 10.55 12.37 10.51
N GLU A 152 10.36 13.63 10.14
CA GLU A 152 9.41 14.02 9.07
C GLU A 152 9.66 13.27 7.75
N LYS A 153 10.93 13.02 7.40
CA LYS A 153 11.31 12.28 6.19
C LYS A 153 10.90 10.80 6.30
N TYR A 154 11.19 10.16 7.44
CA TYR A 154 10.85 8.75 7.67
C TYR A 154 9.34 8.54 7.73
N GLU A 155 8.63 9.44 8.39
CA GLU A 155 7.18 9.50 8.44
C GLU A 155 6.56 9.51 7.04
N HIS A 156 7.03 10.39 6.15
CA HIS A 156 6.55 10.44 4.77
C HIS A 156 6.86 9.16 3.98
N GLN A 157 8.05 8.59 4.12
CA GLN A 157 8.42 7.33 3.48
C GLN A 157 7.53 6.17 3.96
N LEU A 158 7.23 6.15 5.26
CA LEU A 158 6.36 5.14 5.87
C LEU A 158 4.96 5.21 5.27
N ILE A 159 4.33 6.39 5.21
CA ILE A 159 2.99 6.55 4.61
C ILE A 159 2.96 6.12 3.15
N TYR A 160 3.99 6.46 2.38
CA TYR A 160 4.05 6.05 0.98
C TYR A 160 4.15 4.53 0.84
N SER A 161 5.02 3.90 1.64
CA SER A 161 5.12 2.45 1.67
C SER A 161 3.78 1.81 2.06
N MET A 162 3.03 2.38 3.02
CA MET A 162 1.67 1.95 3.32
C MET A 162 0.77 1.98 2.08
N VAL A 163 0.71 3.11 1.37
CA VAL A 163 -0.20 3.32 0.23
C VAL A 163 0.15 2.46 -0.98
N TYR A 164 1.42 2.23 -1.25
CA TYR A 164 1.86 1.60 -2.50
C TYR A 164 2.31 0.15 -2.37
N GLU A 165 2.86 -0.24 -1.21
CA GLU A 165 3.47 -1.55 -0.98
C GLU A 165 2.60 -2.41 -0.06
N PHE A 166 2.03 -1.81 0.99
CA PHE A 166 1.21 -2.52 1.97
C PHE A 166 -0.30 -2.39 1.75
N ASN A 167 -0.73 -1.76 0.66
CA ASN A 167 -2.14 -1.68 0.31
C ASN A 167 -2.69 -3.07 -0.03
N TRP A 168 -3.82 -3.41 0.58
CA TRP A 168 -4.51 -4.70 0.45
C TRP A 168 -4.68 -5.18 -0.99
N LEU A 169 -4.89 -4.27 -1.94
CA LEU A 169 -4.97 -4.62 -3.36
C LEU A 169 -3.72 -5.32 -3.88
N GLN A 170 -2.53 -5.02 -3.34
CA GLN A 170 -1.32 -5.72 -3.72
C GLN A 170 -1.32 -7.19 -3.26
N PHE A 171 -1.98 -7.48 -2.12
CA PHE A 171 -2.06 -8.83 -1.53
C PHE A 171 -3.17 -9.69 -2.14
N GLN A 172 -4.22 -9.10 -2.71
CA GLN A 172 -5.31 -9.84 -3.34
C GLN A 172 -4.97 -10.39 -4.74
N ARG A 173 -3.84 -9.96 -5.32
CA ARG A 173 -3.60 -10.19 -6.75
C ARG A 173 -2.94 -11.52 -7.02
N LYS A 174 -3.49 -12.22 -8.01
CA LYS A 174 -2.91 -13.45 -8.58
C LYS A 174 -1.71 -13.19 -9.51
N SER A 175 -1.33 -11.94 -9.75
CA SER A 175 -0.26 -11.56 -10.68
C SER A 175 0.60 -10.41 -10.14
N ASN A 176 1.92 -10.48 -10.31
CA ASN A 176 2.89 -9.42 -9.96
C ASN A 176 2.82 -8.16 -10.85
N LYS A 177 1.74 -7.95 -11.61
CA LYS A 177 1.56 -6.72 -12.40
C LYS A 177 1.28 -5.55 -11.44
N PHE A 178 1.61 -4.31 -11.77
CA PHE A 178 1.28 -3.13 -10.93
C PHE A 178 -0.19 -2.68 -11.14
N VAL A 179 -0.80 -1.95 -10.19
CA VAL A 179 -2.10 -1.27 -10.39
C VAL A 179 -1.81 0.19 -10.66
N SER A 180 -2.31 0.75 -11.77
CA SER A 180 -2.07 2.18 -12.02
C SER A 180 -2.79 3.05 -10.98
N GLN A 181 -2.26 4.24 -10.70
CA GLN A 181 -2.88 5.18 -9.77
C GLN A 181 -4.35 5.45 -10.12
N ILE A 182 -4.69 5.56 -11.40
CA ILE A 182 -6.08 5.77 -11.87
C ILE A 182 -6.99 4.60 -11.46
N GLN A 183 -6.49 3.37 -11.55
CA GLN A 183 -7.22 2.17 -11.14
C GLN A 183 -7.34 2.08 -9.61
N LEU A 184 -6.27 2.41 -8.88
CA LEU A 184 -6.28 2.50 -7.41
C LEU A 184 -7.30 3.55 -6.94
N ASP A 185 -7.25 4.76 -7.47
CA ASP A 185 -8.16 5.85 -7.12
C ASP A 185 -9.60 5.48 -7.44
N ARG A 186 -9.85 4.84 -8.60
CA ARG A 186 -11.19 4.33 -8.93
C ARG A 186 -11.66 3.30 -7.91
N TYR A 187 -10.81 2.34 -7.57
CA TYR A 187 -11.16 1.33 -6.57
C TYR A 187 -11.50 2.01 -5.24
N HIS A 188 -10.66 2.92 -4.75
CA HIS A 188 -10.89 3.58 -3.48
C HIS A 188 -12.09 4.54 -3.49
N ARG A 189 -12.45 5.16 -4.63
CA ARG A 189 -13.74 5.86 -4.79
C ARG A 189 -14.94 4.92 -4.66
N ILE A 190 -14.86 3.73 -5.25
CA ILE A 190 -15.91 2.72 -5.12
C ILE A 190 -15.99 2.22 -3.68
N ILE A 191 -14.87 1.93 -3.01
CA ILE A 191 -14.85 1.52 -1.60
C ILE A 191 -15.40 2.62 -0.69
N LYS A 192 -15.02 3.88 -0.92
CA LYS A 192 -15.61 5.03 -0.23
C LYS A 192 -17.13 5.06 -0.39
N PHE A 193 -17.62 4.90 -1.61
CA PHE A 193 -19.06 4.88 -1.86
C PHE A 193 -19.77 3.72 -1.13
N ILE A 194 -19.18 2.52 -1.13
CA ILE A 194 -19.70 1.39 -0.38
C ILE A 194 -19.70 1.69 1.13
N ASP A 195 -18.63 2.27 1.68
CA ASP A 195 -18.55 2.62 3.11
C ASP A 195 -19.55 3.69 3.52
N GLU A 196 -19.87 4.64 2.63
CA GLU A 196 -20.82 5.73 2.90
C GLU A 196 -22.28 5.30 2.72
N HIS A 197 -22.55 4.31 1.86
CA HIS A 197 -23.91 3.89 1.48
C HIS A 197 -24.21 2.40 1.79
N TYR A 198 -23.41 1.73 2.64
CA TYR A 198 -23.52 0.28 2.85
C TYR A 198 -24.93 -0.18 3.27
N ALA A 199 -25.67 0.65 4.01
CA ALA A 199 -27.02 0.35 4.48
C ALA A 199 -28.07 0.41 3.37
N GLU A 200 -27.77 1.07 2.25
CA GLU A 200 -28.67 1.25 1.12
C GLU A 200 -28.57 0.08 0.13
N LYS A 201 -29.54 0.00 -0.79
CA LYS A 201 -29.49 -0.94 -1.91
C LYS A 201 -28.50 -0.43 -2.96
N ILE A 202 -27.28 -0.94 -2.94
CA ILE A 202 -26.25 -0.66 -3.93
C ILE A 202 -26.36 -1.65 -5.10
N THR A 203 -26.54 -1.15 -6.32
CA THR A 203 -26.53 -1.95 -7.55
C THR A 203 -25.28 -1.68 -8.38
N LEU A 204 -24.98 -2.58 -9.33
CA LEU A 204 -23.91 -2.36 -10.29
C LEU A 204 -24.20 -1.13 -11.18
N ASP A 205 -25.47 -0.87 -11.51
CA ASP A 205 -25.91 0.27 -12.30
C ASP A 205 -25.52 1.61 -11.64
N ASP A 206 -25.67 1.70 -10.32
CA ASP A 206 -25.32 2.91 -9.56
C ASP A 206 -23.81 3.21 -9.68
N ILE A 207 -22.96 2.17 -9.59
CA ILE A 207 -21.52 2.33 -9.67
C ILE A 207 -21.06 2.72 -11.07
N VAL A 208 -21.55 2.04 -12.10
CA VAL A 208 -21.09 2.29 -13.48
C VAL A 208 -21.54 3.66 -13.98
N ALA A 209 -22.73 4.13 -13.55
CA ALA A 209 -23.19 5.48 -13.81
C ALA A 209 -22.30 6.53 -13.12
N LYS A 210 -21.96 6.30 -11.84
CA LYS A 210 -21.13 7.22 -11.05
C LYS A 210 -19.67 7.29 -11.51
N GLU A 211 -19.11 6.17 -11.97
CA GLU A 211 -17.73 6.08 -12.47
C GLU A 211 -17.62 6.33 -13.99
N PHE A 212 -18.73 6.62 -14.67
CA PHE A 212 -18.80 6.86 -16.12
C PHE A 212 -18.16 5.73 -16.96
N ILE A 213 -18.46 4.48 -16.61
CA ILE A 213 -17.94 3.27 -17.26
C ILE A 213 -19.07 2.33 -17.68
N THR A 214 -18.75 1.31 -18.47
CA THR A 214 -19.71 0.26 -18.83
C THR A 214 -19.66 -0.89 -17.82
N LYS A 215 -20.75 -1.65 -17.70
CA LYS A 215 -20.80 -2.89 -16.89
C LYS A 215 -19.69 -3.87 -17.26
N ASN A 216 -19.46 -4.06 -18.57
CA ASN A 216 -18.42 -4.96 -19.04
C ASN A 216 -17.03 -4.53 -18.57
N TYR A 217 -16.72 -3.23 -18.71
CA TYR A 217 -15.47 -2.68 -18.20
C TYR A 217 -15.34 -2.86 -16.69
N PHE A 218 -16.39 -2.58 -15.92
CA PHE A 218 -16.39 -2.77 -14.47
C PHE A 218 -16.12 -4.22 -14.09
N SER A 219 -16.78 -5.19 -14.72
CA SER A 219 -16.58 -6.62 -14.42
C SER A 219 -15.13 -7.04 -14.64
N HIS A 220 -14.49 -6.60 -15.73
CA HIS A 220 -13.07 -6.86 -15.98
C HIS A 220 -12.17 -6.13 -14.97
N PHE A 221 -12.45 -4.85 -14.71
CA PHE A 221 -11.73 -4.04 -13.74
C PHE A 221 -11.74 -4.66 -12.34
N TRP A 222 -12.92 -5.02 -11.84
CA TRP A 222 -13.10 -5.58 -10.50
C TRP A 222 -12.46 -6.96 -10.37
N LYS A 223 -12.68 -7.85 -11.34
CA LYS A 223 -12.08 -9.20 -11.34
C LYS A 223 -10.55 -9.19 -11.39
N ASN A 224 -9.96 -8.18 -12.03
CA ASN A 224 -8.51 -8.04 -12.10
C ASN A 224 -7.89 -7.47 -10.81
N LEU A 225 -8.67 -6.77 -9.99
CA LEU A 225 -8.19 -6.09 -8.79
C LEU A 225 -8.53 -6.82 -7.50
N SER A 226 -9.70 -7.44 -7.42
CA SER A 226 -10.17 -8.12 -6.22
C SER A 226 -10.36 -9.61 -6.45
N SER A 227 -10.02 -10.39 -5.43
CA SER A 227 -10.34 -11.82 -5.36
C SER A 227 -11.82 -12.08 -5.06
N TYR A 228 -12.55 -11.07 -4.56
CA TYR A 228 -13.96 -11.17 -4.19
C TYR A 228 -14.86 -10.49 -5.23
N SER A 229 -16.07 -10.99 -5.39
CA SER A 229 -17.10 -10.31 -6.18
C SER A 229 -17.49 -8.96 -5.55
N PHE A 230 -18.07 -8.08 -6.36
CA PHE A 230 -18.55 -6.79 -5.91
C PHE A 230 -19.61 -6.92 -4.79
N GLN A 231 -20.53 -7.89 -4.91
CA GLN A 231 -21.54 -8.19 -3.90
C GLN A 231 -20.93 -8.72 -2.60
N GLU A 232 -19.85 -9.50 -2.68
CA GLU A 232 -19.12 -9.95 -1.49
C GLU A 232 -18.42 -8.80 -0.78
N CYS A 233 -17.85 -7.84 -1.53
CA CYS A 233 -17.27 -6.64 -0.96
C CYS A 233 -18.30 -5.80 -0.18
N ILE A 234 -19.48 -5.57 -0.77
CA ILE A 234 -20.59 -4.90 -0.07
C ILE A 234 -20.99 -5.68 1.19
N SER A 235 -21.18 -6.99 1.07
CA SER A 235 -21.59 -7.84 2.19
C SER A 235 -20.54 -7.85 3.31
N CYS A 236 -19.26 -7.85 2.97
CA CYS A 236 -18.15 -7.72 3.92
C CYS A 236 -18.23 -6.39 4.67
N GLN A 237 -18.40 -5.27 3.96
CA GLN A 237 -18.53 -3.95 4.59
C GLN A 237 -19.71 -3.90 5.56
N ARG A 238 -20.85 -4.45 5.16
CA ARG A 238 -22.05 -4.52 6.02
C ARG A 238 -21.81 -5.36 7.28
N VAL A 239 -21.13 -6.49 7.14
CA VAL A 239 -20.76 -7.36 8.28
C VAL A 239 -19.78 -6.64 9.22
N LEU A 240 -18.75 -5.96 8.70
CA LEU A 240 -17.83 -5.15 9.51
C LEU A 240 -18.58 -4.05 10.29
N LYS A 241 -19.51 -3.34 9.63
CA LYS A 241 -20.36 -2.33 10.30
C LYS A 241 -21.31 -2.96 11.32
N SER A 242 -21.78 -4.18 11.09
CA SER A 242 -22.68 -4.87 12.02
C SER A 242 -22.01 -5.18 13.36
N GLU A 243 -20.69 -5.40 13.39
CA GLU A 243 -19.94 -5.69 14.61
C GLU A 243 -20.06 -4.55 15.62
N TYR A 244 -20.03 -3.29 15.16
CA TYR A 244 -20.27 -2.12 16.00
C TYR A 244 -21.60 -2.18 16.73
N LEU A 245 -22.68 -2.46 16.00
CA LEU A 245 -24.02 -2.55 16.57
C LEU A 245 -24.15 -3.77 17.49
N LEU A 246 -23.50 -4.87 17.12
CA LEU A 246 -23.48 -6.11 17.89
C LEU A 246 -22.85 -5.91 19.27
N LEU A 247 -21.69 -5.24 19.32
CA LEU A 247 -20.97 -4.95 20.56
C LEU A 247 -21.56 -3.76 21.34
N ASN A 248 -22.55 -3.06 20.78
CA ASN A 248 -23.43 -2.13 21.49
C ASN A 248 -24.77 -2.79 21.89
N ASN A 249 -24.81 -4.12 21.89
CA ASN A 249 -25.94 -4.94 22.35
C ASN A 249 -27.27 -4.69 21.60
N ILE A 250 -27.21 -4.22 20.35
CA ILE A 250 -28.41 -4.07 19.51
C ILE A 250 -28.98 -5.45 19.14
N ASN A 251 -30.30 -5.55 18.98
CA ASN A 251 -30.93 -6.82 18.61
C ASN A 251 -30.61 -7.22 17.15
N ILE A 252 -30.50 -8.52 16.87
CA ILE A 252 -30.03 -9.03 15.57
C ILE A 252 -30.92 -8.60 14.40
N THR A 253 -32.24 -8.55 14.59
CA THR A 253 -33.19 -8.11 13.55
C THR A 253 -32.91 -6.67 13.12
N SER A 254 -32.79 -5.77 14.10
CA SER A 254 -32.44 -4.37 13.87
C SER A 254 -31.06 -4.21 13.27
N ILE A 255 -30.08 -5.05 13.64
CA ILE A 255 -28.74 -5.02 13.02
C ILE A 255 -28.83 -5.38 11.55
N SER A 256 -29.55 -6.44 11.21
CA SER A 256 -29.76 -6.85 9.82
C SER A 256 -30.34 -5.72 8.97
N GLU A 257 -31.38 -5.06 9.48
CA GLU A 257 -32.05 -3.93 8.80
C GLU A 257 -31.13 -2.71 8.67
N GLN A 258 -30.50 -2.25 9.77
CA GLN A 258 -29.63 -1.08 9.77
C GLN A 258 -28.36 -1.26 8.94
N CYS A 259 -27.89 -2.50 8.77
CA CYS A 259 -26.76 -2.81 7.90
C CYS A 259 -27.17 -3.13 6.45
N GLY A 260 -28.44 -2.98 6.08
CA GLY A 260 -28.91 -3.12 4.70
C GLY A 260 -29.02 -4.56 4.19
N PHE A 261 -29.05 -5.56 5.08
CA PHE A 261 -29.33 -6.95 4.67
C PHE A 261 -30.82 -7.11 4.37
N SER A 262 -31.14 -7.87 3.33
CA SER A 262 -32.53 -8.12 2.90
C SER A 262 -33.34 -8.88 3.94
N ASP A 263 -32.66 -9.71 4.73
CA ASP A 263 -33.26 -10.52 5.77
C ASP A 263 -32.18 -11.02 6.75
N VAL A 264 -32.64 -11.44 7.92
CA VAL A 264 -31.78 -11.91 9.02
C VAL A 264 -31.03 -13.19 8.65
N LYS A 265 -31.58 -14.09 7.82
CA LYS A 265 -30.88 -15.32 7.42
C LYS A 265 -29.69 -15.00 6.53
N TYR A 266 -29.83 -14.01 5.64
CA TYR A 266 -28.77 -13.50 4.79
C TYR A 266 -27.65 -12.85 5.62
N TYR A 267 -28.01 -12.07 6.64
CA TYR A 267 -27.05 -11.55 7.62
C TYR A 267 -26.28 -12.67 8.33
N TYR A 268 -26.97 -13.65 8.94
CA TYR A 268 -26.32 -14.77 9.62
C TYR A 268 -25.34 -15.53 8.73
N ARG A 269 -25.72 -15.81 7.48
CA ARG A 269 -24.87 -16.52 6.52
C ARG A 269 -23.57 -15.76 6.24
N HIS A 270 -23.66 -14.46 6.00
CA HIS A 270 -22.48 -13.64 5.71
C HIS A 270 -21.64 -13.37 6.94
N PHE A 271 -22.26 -13.13 8.11
CA PHE A 271 -21.51 -12.97 9.35
C PHE A 271 -20.72 -14.24 9.66
N LYS A 272 -21.37 -15.42 9.59
CA LYS A 272 -20.69 -16.71 9.80
C LYS A 272 -19.61 -16.98 8.76
N LYS A 273 -19.80 -16.56 7.50
CA LYS A 273 -18.78 -16.68 6.45
C LYS A 273 -17.50 -15.92 6.85
N TRP A 274 -17.62 -14.68 7.29
CA TRP A 274 -16.46 -13.84 7.60
C TRP A 274 -15.87 -14.14 8.98
N TYR A 275 -16.68 -14.17 10.05
CA TYR A 275 -16.22 -14.33 11.44
C TYR A 275 -16.05 -15.80 11.88
N GLY A 276 -16.47 -16.77 11.05
CA GLY A 276 -16.39 -18.20 11.36
C GLY A 276 -17.35 -18.69 12.46
N CYS A 277 -18.13 -17.80 13.07
CA CYS A 277 -19.08 -18.08 14.16
C CYS A 277 -20.39 -17.30 13.98
N MET A 278 -21.40 -17.63 14.77
CA MET A 278 -22.66 -16.88 14.76
C MET A 278 -22.50 -15.51 15.45
N PRO A 279 -23.24 -14.47 15.04
CA PRO A 279 -23.24 -13.16 15.69
C PRO A 279 -23.40 -13.21 17.22
N ILE A 280 -24.29 -14.06 17.74
CA ILE A 280 -24.51 -14.16 19.18
C ILE A 280 -23.32 -14.78 19.92
N GLU A 281 -22.63 -15.74 19.29
CA GLU A 281 -21.43 -16.37 19.83
C GLU A 281 -20.29 -15.34 19.88
N HIS A 282 -20.12 -14.56 18.81
CA HIS A 282 -19.15 -13.46 18.76
C HIS A 282 -19.44 -12.43 19.84
N ARG A 283 -20.68 -11.96 19.97
CA ARG A 283 -21.11 -11.02 21.01
C ARG A 283 -20.74 -11.49 22.41
N ASN A 284 -21.10 -12.73 22.74
CA ASN A 284 -20.87 -13.29 24.07
C ASN A 284 -19.36 -13.40 24.36
N LYS A 285 -18.59 -13.93 23.41
CA LYS A 285 -17.13 -14.02 23.53
C LYS A 285 -16.48 -12.65 23.72
N SER A 286 -16.91 -11.65 22.93
CA SER A 286 -16.41 -10.28 23.03
C SER A 286 -16.76 -9.64 24.37
N PHE A 287 -17.99 -9.82 24.88
CA PHE A 287 -18.38 -9.29 26.20
C PHE A 287 -17.60 -9.94 27.34
N SER A 288 -17.45 -11.27 27.34
CA SER A 288 -16.61 -11.94 28.33
C SER A 288 -15.17 -11.45 28.29
N TYR A 289 -14.61 -11.18 27.10
CA TYR A 289 -13.26 -10.62 26.99
C TYR A 289 -13.18 -9.17 27.48
N ILE A 290 -14.20 -8.35 27.21
CA ILE A 290 -14.28 -6.97 27.70
C ILE A 290 -14.36 -6.94 29.24
N GLU A 291 -15.12 -7.84 29.85
CA GLU A 291 -15.25 -7.96 31.32
C GLU A 291 -13.93 -8.28 32.02
N MET A 292 -13.01 -8.99 31.34
CA MET A 292 -11.67 -9.24 31.88
C MET A 292 -10.80 -7.98 31.97
N GLY A 293 -11.20 -6.87 31.33
CA GLY A 293 -10.45 -5.61 31.33
C GLY A 293 -9.13 -5.67 30.57
N SER A 294 -8.42 -4.54 30.56
CA SER A 294 -7.05 -4.44 30.05
C SER A 294 -6.02 -4.72 31.16
N ASP A 295 -4.92 -5.35 30.79
CA ASP A 295 -3.75 -5.65 31.61
C ASP A 295 -2.50 -5.33 30.78
N TYR A 296 -2.07 -4.08 30.85
CA TYR A 296 -0.88 -3.56 30.21
C TYR A 296 -0.28 -2.42 31.02
N GLU A 297 1.00 -2.17 30.82
CA GLU A 297 1.74 -1.07 31.45
C GLU A 297 2.42 -0.24 30.36
N ASN A 298 2.28 1.09 30.40
CA ASN A 298 3.08 1.97 29.56
C ASN A 298 4.52 1.97 30.10
N LEU A 299 5.48 1.82 29.19
CA LEU A 299 6.90 1.78 29.51
C LEU A 299 7.55 3.10 29.07
N GLU A 300 8.31 3.69 29.97
CA GLU A 300 9.11 4.88 29.65
C GLU A 300 10.32 4.49 28.81
N PHE A 301 10.68 5.34 27.85
CA PHE A 301 11.79 5.05 26.93
C PHE A 301 13.14 4.85 27.63
N ASN A 302 13.36 5.51 28.77
CA ASN A 302 14.58 5.38 29.56
C ASN A 302 14.77 3.95 30.12
N ASP A 303 13.68 3.26 30.45
CA ASP A 303 13.72 1.90 30.99
C ASP A 303 13.89 0.84 29.90
N LEU A 304 13.75 1.25 28.64
CA LEU A 304 13.74 0.39 27.47
C LEU A 304 15.06 0.35 26.70
N GLU A 305 16.05 1.16 27.07
CA GLU A 305 17.30 1.34 26.32
C GLU A 305 17.94 -0.01 25.93
N LYS A 306 18.11 -0.92 26.89
CA LYS A 306 18.68 -2.24 26.63
C LYS A 306 17.84 -3.08 25.67
N VAL A 307 16.52 -3.14 25.89
CA VAL A 307 15.60 -3.94 25.08
C VAL A 307 15.53 -3.41 23.65
N LEU A 308 15.47 -2.09 23.49
CA LEU A 308 15.48 -1.43 22.19
C LEU A 308 16.82 -1.63 21.48
N ASN A 309 17.96 -1.47 22.15
CA ASN A 309 19.26 -1.69 21.56
C ASN A 309 19.43 -3.15 21.09
N ASP A 310 19.01 -4.13 21.90
CA ASP A 310 19.04 -5.55 21.52
C ASP A 310 18.16 -5.80 20.27
N TYR A 311 16.97 -5.20 20.23
CA TYR A 311 16.06 -5.31 19.08
C TYR A 311 16.63 -4.66 17.82
N ILE A 312 17.17 -3.44 17.94
CA ILE A 312 17.82 -2.71 16.85
C ILE A 312 18.99 -3.52 16.31
N ASN A 313 19.90 -3.98 17.16
CA ASN A 313 21.06 -4.77 16.74
C ASN A 313 20.67 -6.07 16.01
N LYS A 314 19.53 -6.66 16.39
CA LYS A 314 19.03 -7.92 15.79
C LYS A 314 18.32 -7.70 14.46
N TYR A 315 17.54 -6.63 14.32
CA TYR A 315 16.59 -6.47 13.22
C TYR A 315 16.80 -5.25 12.32
N PHE A 316 17.53 -4.25 12.80
CA PHE A 316 17.95 -3.10 12.01
C PHE A 316 19.12 -3.51 11.12
N ILE A 317 18.90 -3.45 9.81
CA ILE A 317 19.96 -3.64 8.83
C ILE A 317 20.45 -2.25 8.44
N ALA A 318 21.72 -1.95 8.72
CA ALA A 318 22.35 -0.75 8.19
C ALA A 318 22.29 -0.84 6.66
N LEU A 319 21.71 0.19 6.02
CA LEU A 319 21.55 0.27 4.56
C LEU A 319 22.88 0.31 3.76
N TYR A 320 24.01 -0.02 4.39
CA TYR A 320 25.35 -0.03 3.83
C TYR A 320 25.92 -1.43 3.55
N ASP A 321 25.14 -2.51 3.76
CA ASP A 321 25.58 -3.82 3.30
C ASP A 321 25.20 -4.00 1.81
N HIS A 322 26.21 -3.85 0.96
CA HIS A 322 26.14 -3.96 -0.49
C HIS A 322 25.50 -5.29 -0.93
N ASN A 323 24.42 -5.21 -1.72
CA ASN A 323 24.07 -6.07 -2.89
C ASN A 323 22.56 -6.18 -3.22
N LEU A 324 21.75 -5.13 -2.97
CA LEU A 324 20.42 -4.98 -3.58
C LEU A 324 20.17 -3.51 -3.95
N ASP A 325 20.06 -3.23 -5.26
CA ASP A 325 19.65 -1.98 -5.93
C ASP A 325 19.68 -0.68 -5.10
N SER A 326 20.87 -0.09 -4.98
CA SER A 326 21.10 1.21 -4.36
C SER A 326 20.38 2.38 -5.05
N ASP A 327 19.99 2.22 -6.31
CA ASP A 327 19.43 3.32 -7.09
C ASP A 327 17.94 3.57 -6.83
N ILE A 328 17.12 2.53 -6.63
CA ILE A 328 15.65 2.71 -6.51
C ILE A 328 15.29 3.29 -5.16
N SER A 329 15.86 2.78 -4.07
CA SER A 329 15.58 3.29 -2.72
C SER A 329 16.05 4.75 -2.58
N PHE A 330 17.20 5.10 -3.15
CA PHE A 330 17.69 6.48 -3.23
C PHE A 330 16.77 7.36 -4.10
N PHE A 331 16.26 6.85 -5.22
CA PHE A 331 15.39 7.60 -6.11
C PHE A 331 14.01 7.85 -5.51
N VAL A 332 13.42 6.82 -4.86
CA VAL A 332 12.18 6.95 -4.08
C VAL A 332 12.39 7.96 -2.96
N GLU A 333 13.48 7.86 -2.22
CA GLU A 333 13.80 8.77 -1.12
C GLU A 333 13.92 10.24 -1.57
N ASN A 334 14.60 10.50 -2.70
CA ASN A 334 14.71 11.85 -3.25
C ASN A 334 13.40 12.37 -3.85
N TYR A 335 12.64 11.53 -4.56
CA TYR A 335 11.29 11.87 -5.02
C TYR A 335 10.39 12.29 -3.86
N MET A 336 10.38 11.50 -2.79
CA MET A 336 9.58 11.73 -1.60
C MET A 336 9.97 13.05 -0.92
N LYS A 337 11.28 13.34 -0.86
CA LYS A 337 11.81 14.62 -0.36
C LYS A 337 11.35 15.81 -1.21
N ILE A 338 11.41 15.71 -2.54
CA ILE A 338 10.97 16.79 -3.45
C ILE A 338 9.46 17.02 -3.34
N LYS A 339 8.66 15.95 -3.27
CA LYS A 339 7.20 16.04 -3.11
C LYS A 339 6.83 16.70 -1.79
N TYR A 340 7.49 16.33 -0.69
CA TYR A 340 7.32 16.99 0.60
C TYR A 340 7.64 18.49 0.52
N LEU A 341 8.79 18.85 -0.04
CA LEU A 341 9.20 20.26 -0.19
C LEU A 341 8.19 21.07 -1.01
N CYS A 342 7.65 20.52 -2.09
CA CYS A 342 6.63 21.18 -2.91
C CYS A 342 5.28 21.35 -2.21
N THR A 343 4.97 20.52 -1.19
CA THR A 343 3.77 20.72 -0.36
C THR A 343 3.90 21.88 0.64
N LYS A 344 5.14 22.24 1.01
CA LYS A 344 5.45 23.33 1.95
C LYS A 344 5.69 24.67 1.25
N ASP A 345 6.19 24.66 0.01
CA ASP A 345 6.35 25.85 -0.83
C ASP A 345 5.93 25.55 -2.28
N LYS A 346 4.83 26.16 -2.73
CA LYS A 346 4.31 25.99 -4.10
C LYS A 346 5.20 26.61 -5.17
N ASN A 347 6.16 27.47 -4.79
CA ASN A 347 7.15 28.03 -5.72
C ASN A 347 8.31 27.07 -6.01
N LEU A 348 8.41 25.95 -5.26
CA LEU A 348 9.37 24.87 -5.53
C LEU A 348 8.89 23.88 -6.59
N VAL A 349 7.68 24.06 -7.14
CA VAL A 349 7.23 23.26 -8.28
C VAL A 349 8.24 23.44 -9.40
N PRO A 350 8.93 22.37 -9.85
CA PRO A 350 9.91 22.47 -10.91
C PRO A 350 9.24 23.09 -12.14
N SER A 351 9.87 24.09 -12.77
CA SER A 351 9.27 24.80 -13.90
C SER A 351 8.88 23.82 -15.01
N SER A 352 7.85 24.16 -15.81
CA SER A 352 7.34 23.37 -16.94
C SER A 352 8.37 23.10 -18.07
N SER A 353 9.60 23.57 -17.90
CA SER A 353 10.77 23.28 -18.74
C SER A 353 11.54 22.01 -18.34
N ASN A 354 11.19 21.39 -17.21
CA ASN A 354 11.91 20.21 -16.73
C ASN A 354 11.46 18.95 -17.45
N HIS A 355 12.44 18.12 -17.80
CA HIS A 355 12.23 16.85 -18.46
C HIS A 355 12.83 15.71 -17.64
N ILE A 356 12.16 14.56 -17.65
CA ILE A 356 12.64 13.33 -17.04
C ILE A 356 13.04 12.40 -18.18
N LEU A 357 14.29 11.94 -18.18
CA LEU A 357 14.80 10.99 -19.16
C LEU A 357 14.87 9.59 -18.54
N ILE A 358 14.11 8.66 -19.11
CA ILE A 358 14.19 7.24 -18.76
C ILE A 358 14.98 6.54 -19.86
N ASN A 359 16.15 6.01 -19.51
CA ASN A 359 16.90 5.13 -20.39
C ASN A 359 16.35 3.71 -20.26
N LEU A 360 15.65 3.22 -21.30
CA LEU A 360 14.95 1.94 -21.25
C LEU A 360 15.92 0.77 -21.03
N PHE A 361 17.06 0.80 -21.70
CA PHE A 361 18.04 -0.30 -21.70
C PHE A 361 19.12 -0.14 -20.62
N ASP A 362 18.88 0.77 -19.66
CA ASP A 362 19.67 0.82 -18.44
C ASP A 362 19.41 -0.44 -17.60
N HIS A 363 20.45 -1.01 -17.01
CA HIS A 363 20.36 -2.20 -16.15
C HIS A 363 19.36 -2.04 -15.00
N CYS A 364 19.12 -0.81 -14.52
CA CYS A 364 18.12 -0.52 -13.49
C CYS A 364 16.68 -0.55 -14.01
N ASN A 365 16.46 -0.49 -15.32
CA ASN A 365 15.14 -0.39 -15.97
C ASN A 365 14.77 -1.63 -16.79
N PHE A 366 15.75 -2.40 -17.24
CA PHE A 366 15.55 -3.57 -18.08
C PHE A 366 16.66 -4.60 -17.91
N HIS A 367 16.28 -5.86 -17.86
CA HIS A 367 17.19 -6.98 -17.98
C HIS A 367 16.55 -8.16 -18.74
N LEU A 368 17.41 -9.02 -19.26
CA LEU A 368 17.05 -10.24 -19.98
C LEU A 368 17.29 -11.45 -19.06
N GLU A 369 16.23 -12.18 -18.75
CA GLU A 369 16.32 -13.50 -18.13
C GLU A 369 15.90 -14.56 -19.15
N GLU A 370 16.85 -15.37 -19.60
CA GLU A 370 16.68 -16.38 -20.65
C GLU A 370 16.10 -15.79 -21.95
N THR A 371 14.79 -15.87 -22.13
CA THR A 371 14.02 -15.37 -23.28
C THR A 371 12.94 -14.35 -22.88
N ASN A 372 12.85 -14.01 -21.60
CA ASN A 372 11.86 -13.09 -21.07
C ASN A 372 12.44 -11.69 -20.88
N PHE A 373 11.75 -10.72 -21.47
CA PHE A 373 12.00 -9.29 -21.24
C PHE A 373 11.42 -8.90 -19.88
N ILE A 374 12.31 -8.58 -18.94
CA ILE A 374 11.93 -8.09 -17.62
C ILE A 374 12.23 -6.59 -17.58
N PHE A 375 11.17 -5.81 -17.38
CA PHE A 375 11.30 -4.39 -17.15
C PHE A 375 11.14 -4.13 -15.66
N ASN A 376 12.01 -3.31 -15.12
CA ASN A 376 11.89 -2.82 -13.76
C ASN A 376 10.81 -1.73 -13.69
N TRP A 377 9.57 -2.19 -13.68
CA TRP A 377 8.43 -1.29 -13.67
C TRP A 377 8.36 -0.44 -12.40
N ASN A 378 8.98 -0.83 -11.30
CA ASN A 378 9.03 -0.01 -10.08
C ASN A 378 9.76 1.31 -10.35
N SER A 379 10.94 1.26 -10.98
CA SER A 379 11.71 2.43 -11.39
C SER A 379 10.95 3.29 -12.41
N ILE A 380 10.38 2.65 -13.42
CA ILE A 380 9.69 3.34 -14.52
C ILE A 380 8.38 3.99 -14.03
N ASP A 381 7.58 3.29 -13.23
CA ASP A 381 6.33 3.79 -12.65
C ASP A 381 6.63 5.00 -11.74
N LEU A 382 7.69 4.95 -10.94
CA LEU A 382 8.13 6.06 -10.10
C LEU A 382 8.50 7.31 -10.93
N LEU A 383 9.30 7.15 -11.98
CA LEU A 383 9.71 8.23 -12.89
C LEU A 383 8.52 8.81 -13.66
N VAL A 384 7.57 7.97 -14.06
CA VAL A 384 6.31 8.41 -14.67
C VAL A 384 5.47 9.20 -13.68
N ASN A 385 5.31 8.72 -12.44
CA ASN A 385 4.56 9.41 -11.39
C ASN A 385 5.18 10.76 -11.04
N LEU A 386 6.52 10.84 -10.95
CA LEU A 386 7.27 12.08 -10.87
C LEU A 386 6.88 13.06 -11.99
N SER A 387 6.86 12.58 -13.24
CA SER A 387 6.52 13.46 -14.37
C SER A 387 5.09 14.01 -14.27
N LEU A 388 4.14 13.20 -13.80
CA LEU A 388 2.74 13.59 -13.66
C LEU A 388 2.54 14.55 -12.49
N ASP A 389 3.14 14.25 -11.34
CA ASP A 389 3.02 15.05 -10.12
C ASP A 389 3.63 16.44 -10.26
N PHE A 390 4.74 16.55 -11.00
CA PHE A 390 5.46 17.81 -11.21
C PHE A 390 5.17 18.47 -12.57
N GLY A 391 4.31 17.88 -13.40
CA GLY A 391 4.01 18.40 -14.74
C GLY A 391 5.22 18.43 -15.70
N ALA A 392 6.24 17.59 -15.44
CA ALA A 392 7.44 17.50 -16.26
C ALA A 392 7.18 16.71 -17.56
N SER A 393 7.92 17.03 -18.61
CA SER A 393 7.85 16.26 -19.86
C SER A 393 8.65 14.96 -19.74
N LEU A 394 8.03 13.83 -20.08
CA LEU A 394 8.71 12.53 -20.01
C LEU A 394 9.33 12.15 -21.34
N TYR A 395 10.60 11.75 -21.29
CA TYR A 395 11.41 11.31 -22.42
C TYR A 395 11.86 9.86 -22.21
N PHE A 396 11.62 9.00 -23.19
CA PHE A 396 12.14 7.64 -23.22
C PHE A 396 13.29 7.56 -24.19
N ARG A 397 14.48 7.26 -23.67
CA ARG A 397 15.66 6.98 -24.47
C ARG A 397 15.68 5.51 -24.86
N LEU A 398 15.73 5.26 -26.17
CA LEU A 398 15.76 3.95 -26.80
C LEU A 398 17.08 3.80 -27.57
N SER A 399 18.02 3.14 -26.92
CA SER A 399 19.36 2.87 -27.46
C SER A 399 19.34 1.70 -28.43
N CYS A 400 19.88 1.92 -29.63
CA CYS A 400 20.13 0.87 -30.61
C CYS A 400 21.42 0.10 -30.33
N ASP A 401 22.24 0.56 -29.39
CA ASP A 401 23.56 -0.01 -29.14
C ASP A 401 23.48 -1.29 -28.28
N ASN A 402 24.34 -2.27 -28.57
CA ASN A 402 24.58 -3.49 -27.77
C ASN A 402 23.40 -4.48 -27.66
N ILE A 403 22.38 -4.41 -28.53
CA ILE A 403 21.23 -5.33 -28.55
C ILE A 403 21.00 -5.83 -29.99
N GLU A 404 20.78 -7.14 -30.17
CA GLU A 404 20.45 -7.72 -31.48
C GLU A 404 19.15 -7.12 -32.08
N GLU A 405 19.12 -6.90 -33.40
CA GLU A 405 18.03 -6.16 -34.11
C GLU A 405 16.63 -6.74 -33.83
N THR A 406 16.48 -8.07 -33.89
CA THR A 406 15.21 -8.76 -33.66
C THR A 406 14.73 -8.60 -32.21
N LEU A 407 15.67 -8.75 -31.26
CA LEU A 407 15.42 -8.59 -29.83
C LEU A 407 15.02 -7.15 -29.49
N LEU A 408 15.69 -6.16 -30.09
CA LEU A 408 15.43 -4.73 -29.88
C LEU A 408 13.99 -4.35 -30.24
N CYS A 409 13.54 -4.77 -31.42
CA CYS A 409 12.18 -4.50 -31.88
C CYS A 409 11.13 -5.15 -30.97
N ASP A 410 11.35 -6.41 -30.57
CA ASP A 410 10.42 -7.13 -29.70
C ASP A 410 10.35 -6.54 -28.29
N VAL A 411 11.49 -6.12 -27.74
CA VAL A 411 11.56 -5.43 -26.43
C VAL A 411 10.79 -4.12 -26.49
N VAL A 412 11.04 -3.27 -27.49
CA VAL A 412 10.33 -1.99 -27.64
C VAL A 412 8.83 -2.22 -27.87
N ASN A 413 8.47 -3.17 -28.72
CA ASN A 413 7.08 -3.51 -29.00
C ASN A 413 6.33 -3.91 -27.71
N LYS A 414 6.91 -4.83 -26.92
CA LYS A 414 6.37 -5.29 -25.64
C LYS A 414 6.37 -4.17 -24.59
N PHE A 415 7.40 -3.34 -24.56
CA PHE A 415 7.48 -2.19 -23.66
C PHE A 415 6.32 -1.22 -23.90
N ILE A 416 6.12 -0.79 -25.14
CA ILE A 416 5.05 0.16 -25.50
C ILE A 416 3.66 -0.42 -25.24
N ASP A 417 3.43 -1.71 -25.51
CA ASP A 417 2.18 -2.38 -25.15
C ASP A 417 1.92 -2.33 -23.64
N ASN A 418 2.95 -2.61 -22.84
CA ASN A 418 2.85 -2.48 -21.39
C ASN A 418 2.61 -1.03 -20.95
N CYS A 419 3.27 -0.04 -21.57
CA CYS A 419 3.03 1.39 -21.26
C CYS A 419 1.59 1.82 -21.57
N ILE A 420 1.06 1.46 -22.74
CA ILE A 420 -0.32 1.79 -23.13
C ILE A 420 -1.31 1.13 -22.17
N PHE A 421 -1.07 -0.13 -21.81
CA PHE A 421 -1.87 -0.86 -20.84
C PHE A 421 -1.83 -0.21 -19.44
N ARG A 422 -0.64 0.21 -18.99
CA ARG A 422 -0.41 0.79 -17.65
C ARG A 422 -0.95 2.21 -17.51
N TYR A 423 -0.63 3.09 -18.46
CA TYR A 423 -0.86 4.54 -18.30
C TYR A 423 -1.99 5.11 -19.16
N SER A 424 -2.60 4.28 -20.02
CA SER A 424 -3.52 4.66 -21.09
C SER A 424 -2.87 5.43 -22.25
N MET A 425 -3.46 5.29 -23.44
CA MET A 425 -3.01 5.99 -24.65
C MET A 425 -2.98 7.52 -24.48
N LYS A 426 -3.92 8.09 -23.69
CA LYS A 426 -3.99 9.54 -23.44
C LYS A 426 -2.73 10.05 -22.75
N THR A 427 -2.13 9.27 -21.88
CA THR A 427 -0.90 9.64 -21.15
C THR A 427 0.32 9.39 -22.02
N VAL A 428 0.41 8.22 -22.66
CA VAL A 428 1.54 7.85 -23.52
C VAL A 428 1.71 8.81 -24.71
N ASN A 429 0.62 9.32 -25.27
CA ASN A 429 0.67 10.33 -26.36
C ASN A 429 1.36 11.65 -25.96
N LYS A 430 1.56 11.91 -24.67
CA LYS A 430 2.27 13.11 -24.20
C LYS A 430 3.79 12.92 -24.16
N TRP A 431 4.26 11.68 -24.21
CA TRP A 431 5.67 11.35 -24.05
C TRP A 431 6.47 11.66 -25.31
N HIS A 432 7.77 11.88 -25.10
CA HIS A 432 8.75 12.00 -26.17
C HIS A 432 9.60 10.74 -26.21
N PHE A 433 9.88 10.23 -27.39
CA PHE A 433 10.76 9.10 -27.60
C PHE A 433 12.02 9.58 -28.31
N PHE A 434 13.15 9.24 -27.74
CA PHE A 434 14.48 9.65 -28.15
C PHE A 434 15.24 8.41 -28.59
N ILE A 435 15.42 8.23 -29.89
CA ILE A 435 16.11 7.06 -30.44
C ILE A 435 17.58 7.43 -30.63
N ASN A 436 18.47 6.77 -29.88
CA ASN A 436 19.90 7.02 -29.92
C ASN A 436 20.65 5.86 -30.58
N PHE A 437 21.61 6.20 -31.44
CA PHE A 437 22.49 5.24 -32.12
C PHE A 437 23.87 5.87 -32.33
N LYS A 438 24.93 5.07 -32.19
CA LYS A 438 26.33 5.52 -32.30
C LYS A 438 26.94 5.45 -33.69
N ASP A 439 26.31 4.71 -34.60
CA ASP A 439 26.80 4.52 -35.97
C ASP A 439 25.63 4.65 -36.97
N ILE A 440 25.92 5.24 -38.12
CA ILE A 440 25.01 5.31 -39.28
C ILE A 440 24.58 3.90 -39.72
N SER A 441 25.42 2.89 -39.50
CA SER A 441 25.05 1.49 -39.74
C SER A 441 23.81 1.05 -38.94
N LEU A 442 23.57 1.63 -37.76
CA LEU A 442 22.42 1.37 -36.88
C LEU A 442 21.17 2.21 -37.21
N TYR A 443 21.22 3.03 -38.27
CA TYR A 443 20.09 3.88 -38.67
C TYR A 443 18.86 3.06 -39.07
N LYS A 444 19.06 1.86 -39.61
CA LYS A 444 17.97 0.97 -40.03
C LYS A 444 17.17 0.46 -38.83
N GLU A 445 17.86 0.11 -37.75
CA GLU A 445 17.34 -0.32 -36.46
C GLU A 445 16.57 0.82 -35.79
N ALA A 446 17.16 2.02 -35.80
CA ALA A 446 16.49 3.23 -35.33
C ALA A 446 15.19 3.51 -36.12
N HIS A 447 15.20 3.28 -37.43
CA HIS A 447 14.02 3.42 -38.27
C HIS A 447 12.94 2.37 -37.96
N ASN A 448 13.33 1.13 -37.65
CA ASN A 448 12.40 0.08 -37.23
C ASN A 448 11.71 0.41 -35.89
N ILE A 449 12.46 0.93 -34.91
CA ILE A 449 11.89 1.42 -33.65
C ILE A 449 10.87 2.52 -33.92
N ARG A 450 11.21 3.50 -34.78
CA ARG A 450 10.27 4.56 -35.15
C ARG A 450 8.97 4.01 -35.74
N ARG A 451 9.05 3.02 -36.64
CA ARG A 451 7.86 2.40 -37.23
C ARG A 451 6.97 1.74 -36.19
N ILE A 452 7.54 1.12 -35.14
CA ILE A 452 6.78 0.54 -34.02
C ILE A 452 6.05 1.64 -33.26
N LEU A 453 6.75 2.73 -32.93
CA LEU A 453 6.18 3.87 -32.20
C LEU A 453 5.06 4.55 -32.99
N ASP A 454 5.28 4.86 -34.27
CA ASP A 454 4.27 5.49 -35.15
C ASP A 454 3.02 4.60 -35.32
N LYS A 455 3.20 3.27 -35.35
CA LYS A 455 2.09 2.31 -35.47
C LYS A 455 1.25 2.24 -34.19
N LYS A 456 1.88 2.33 -33.02
CA LYS A 456 1.20 2.15 -31.72
C LYS A 456 0.71 3.44 -31.10
N ILE A 457 1.40 4.56 -31.33
CA ILE A 457 1.17 5.84 -30.66
C ILE A 457 0.86 6.89 -31.72
N LYS A 458 -0.41 7.31 -31.80
CA LYS A 458 -0.86 8.27 -32.81
C LYS A 458 -0.23 9.64 -32.54
N ASN A 459 0.49 10.19 -33.53
CA ASN A 459 1.26 11.44 -33.42
C ASN A 459 2.37 11.37 -32.36
N ALA A 460 3.06 10.23 -32.26
CA ALA A 460 4.22 10.07 -31.38
C ALA A 460 5.24 11.19 -31.60
N LYS A 461 5.72 11.79 -30.50
CA LYS A 461 6.79 12.77 -30.56
C LYS A 461 8.13 12.03 -30.55
N ILE A 462 8.74 11.88 -31.72
CA ILE A 462 9.96 11.08 -31.89
C ILE A 462 11.10 11.98 -32.37
N SER A 463 12.26 11.87 -31.73
CA SER A 463 13.50 12.54 -32.12
C SER A 463 14.63 11.53 -32.24
N TYR A 464 15.57 11.78 -33.15
CA TYR A 464 16.78 11.00 -33.31
C TYR A 464 17.97 11.76 -32.72
N SER A 465 18.92 11.02 -32.17
CA SER A 465 20.18 11.57 -31.69
C SER A 465 21.35 10.68 -32.05
N PHE A 466 22.40 11.34 -32.51
CA PHE A 466 23.69 10.72 -32.79
C PHE A 466 24.60 11.00 -31.59
N GLU A 467 25.07 9.96 -30.92
CA GLU A 467 26.05 10.10 -29.83
C GLU A 467 27.45 9.75 -30.34
N PHE A 468 28.39 10.67 -30.14
CA PHE A 468 29.79 10.53 -30.53
C PHE A 468 30.62 9.85 -29.44
#